data_AF-A0A2H5MXE7-F1
#
_entry.id   AF-A0A2H5MXE7-F1
#
_cell.length_a   1.000
_cell.length_b   1.000
_cell.length_c   1.000
_cell.angle_alpha   90.00
_cell.angle_beta   90.00
_cell.angle_gamma   90.00
#
_symmetry.space_group_name_H-M   'P 1'
#
loop_
_entity.id
_entity.type
_entity.pdbx_description
1 polymer ?
#
loop_
_entity_poly.entity_id
_entity_poly.type
_entity_poly.pdbx_seq_one_letter_code
_entity_poly.pdbx_strand_id
1 'polypeptide(L)'
;MLRASGIEWDLRKVDHYECYDEFDWEVQWQKEGDSLARYLVRIGEMTESVKIIQQALEGIPGGPYENLEIRCFDRESDPERNDFENRFISKKPSPTFELTNKNFMRE
;
A
#
# COMPACT_ATOMS: atom_id res chain seq x y z
N MET A 1 20.57 16.84 3.63
CA MET A 1 21.39 18.07 3.79
C MET A 1 20.69 19.23 3.12
N LEU A 2 20.52 19.18 1.80
CA LEU A 2 19.83 20.19 0.99
C LEU A 2 18.47 20.64 1.59
N ARG A 3 17.59 19.69 1.95
CA ARG A 3 16.28 19.97 2.58
C ARG A 3 16.35 20.64 3.96
N ALA A 4 17.42 20.42 4.71
CA ALA A 4 17.60 21.05 6.02
C ALA A 4 18.23 22.45 5.89
N SER A 5 18.60 22.88 4.68
CA SER A 5 19.23 24.17 4.38
C SER A 5 18.29 25.14 3.67
N GLY A 6 16.97 24.93 3.78
CA GLY A 6 15.94 25.81 3.23
C GLY A 6 15.60 25.59 1.75
N ILE A 7 16.01 24.45 1.19
CA ILE A 7 15.72 24.10 -0.21
C ILE A 7 14.70 22.96 -0.22
N GLU A 8 13.46 23.29 -0.58
CA GLU A 8 12.37 22.32 -0.75
C GLU A 8 12.55 21.52 -2.04
N TRP A 9 13.31 20.43 -1.96
CA TRP A 9 13.60 19.59 -3.11
C TRP A 9 13.57 18.11 -2.73
N ASP A 10 12.75 17.35 -3.45
CA ASP A 10 12.65 15.89 -3.37
C ASP A 10 12.40 15.32 -4.77
N LEU A 11 13.21 14.34 -5.18
CA LEU A 11 13.11 13.73 -6.51
C LEU A 11 11.76 13.06 -6.75
N ARG A 12 11.11 12.53 -5.69
CA ARG A 12 9.82 11.84 -5.82
C ARG A 12 8.69 12.77 -6.26
N LYS A 13 8.79 14.07 -5.94
CA LYS A 13 7.82 15.10 -6.39
C LYS A 13 8.27 15.84 -7.65
N VAL A 14 9.57 16.06 -7.82
CA VAL A 14 10.07 16.85 -8.96
C VAL A 14 10.07 16.03 -10.25
N ASP A 15 10.53 14.79 -10.19
CA ASP A 15 10.72 13.93 -11.36
C ASP A 15 9.57 12.93 -11.53
N HIS A 16 8.46 13.12 -10.79
CA HIS A 16 7.24 12.30 -10.87
C HIS A 16 7.54 10.79 -10.88
N TYR A 17 8.18 10.32 -9.80
CA TYR A 17 8.69 8.95 -9.73
C TYR A 17 7.56 7.94 -9.49
N GLU A 18 7.41 6.97 -10.41
CA GLU A 18 6.44 5.87 -10.31
C GLU A 18 5.02 6.35 -9.99
N CYS A 19 4.44 5.90 -8.87
CA CYS A 19 3.09 6.26 -8.40
C CYS A 19 3.10 7.22 -7.21
N TYR A 20 4.22 7.90 -6.92
CA TYR A 20 4.30 8.82 -5.76
C TYR A 20 3.43 10.07 -5.88
N ASP A 21 2.94 10.37 -7.09
CA ASP A 21 2.01 11.47 -7.34
C ASP A 21 0.57 11.15 -6.92
N GLU A 22 0.23 9.87 -6.79
CA GLU A 22 -1.11 9.43 -6.37
C GLU A 22 -1.32 9.57 -4.85
N PHE A 23 -0.22 9.69 -4.09
CA PHE A 23 -0.26 9.79 -2.63
C PHE A 23 -0.26 11.25 -2.15
N ASP A 24 -1.00 11.51 -1.07
CA ASP A 24 -1.03 12.79 -0.38
C ASP A 24 0.02 12.82 0.73
N TRP A 25 1.15 13.47 0.46
CA TRP A 25 2.25 13.65 1.41
C TRP A 25 3.01 14.94 1.13
N GLU A 26 3.67 15.46 2.16
CA GLU A 26 4.38 16.74 2.12
C GLU A 26 5.89 16.58 2.27
N VAL A 27 6.66 17.40 1.54
CA VAL A 27 8.12 17.38 1.60
C VAL A 27 8.57 18.11 2.86
N GLN A 28 9.20 17.39 3.79
CA GLN A 28 9.73 17.97 5.02
C GLN A 28 11.02 18.75 4.76
N TRP A 29 11.02 20.03 5.07
CA TRP A 29 12.19 20.90 4.96
C TRP A 29 12.33 21.81 6.17
N GLN A 30 13.55 22.29 6.38
CA GLN A 30 13.93 23.19 7.48
C GLN A 30 14.93 24.22 6.95
N LYS A 31 15.02 25.40 7.57
CA LYS A 31 15.81 26.54 7.04
C LYS A 31 17.15 26.70 7.73
N GLU A 32 17.29 26.18 8.95
CA GLU A 32 18.36 26.52 9.88
C GLU A 32 19.72 25.94 9.48
N GLY A 33 19.77 24.83 8.73
CA GLY A 33 21.01 24.24 8.22
C GLY A 33 21.87 23.52 9.26
N ASP A 34 21.49 23.55 10.53
CA ASP A 34 22.21 22.94 11.65
C ASP A 34 21.94 21.43 11.78
N SER A 35 22.59 20.80 12.76
CA SER A 35 22.41 19.37 13.01
C SER A 35 21.01 19.03 13.53
N LEU A 36 20.37 19.96 14.24
CA LEU A 36 19.02 19.78 14.75
C LEU A 36 17.99 19.80 13.61
N ALA A 37 18.09 20.74 12.68
CA ALA A 37 17.25 20.79 11.49
C ALA A 37 17.32 19.50 10.69
N ARG A 38 18.51 18.91 10.54
CA ARG A 38 18.66 17.60 9.87
C ARG A 38 17.94 16.51 10.63
N TYR A 39 18.07 16.49 11.95
CA TYR A 39 17.37 15.52 12.80
C TYR A 39 15.85 15.64 12.65
N LEU A 40 15.31 16.86 12.75
CA LEU A 40 13.88 17.13 12.62
C LEU A 40 13.33 16.74 11.25
N VAL A 41 14.03 17.10 10.16
CA VAL A 41 13.67 16.67 8.80
C VAL A 41 13.60 15.15 8.71
N ARG A 42 14.57 14.42 9.28
CA ARG A 42 14.56 12.95 9.24
C ARG A 42 13.42 12.32 10.04
N ILE A 43 13.07 12.89 11.19
CA ILE A 43 11.93 12.43 11.98
C ILE A 43 10.62 12.69 11.21
N GLY A 44 10.45 13.87 10.63
CA GLY A 44 9.29 14.18 9.80
C GLY A 44 9.18 13.25 8.59
N GLU A 45 10.30 12.96 7.91
CA GLU A 45 10.33 12.02 6.78
C GLU A 45 9.88 10.61 7.17
N MET A 46 10.18 10.16 8.39
CA MET A 46 9.70 8.87 8.89
C MET A 46 8.18 8.88 9.08
N THR A 47 7.62 9.97 9.62
CA THR A 47 6.17 10.12 9.77
C THR A 47 5.45 10.14 8.43
N GLU A 48 5.94 10.92 7.46
CA GLU A 48 5.38 10.95 6.11
C GLU A 48 5.52 9.60 5.39
N SER A 49 6.61 8.86 5.63
CA SER A 49 6.77 7.51 5.09
C SER A 49 5.69 6.56 5.59
N VAL A 50 5.32 6.64 6.86
CA VAL A 50 4.21 5.84 7.42
C VAL A 50 2.88 6.25 6.80
N LYS A 51 2.63 7.55 6.59
CA LYS A 51 1.43 8.06 5.91
C LYS A 51 1.28 7.48 4.51
N ILE A 52 2.37 7.48 3.72
CA ILE A 52 2.39 6.90 2.37
C ILE A 52 2.10 5.40 2.41
N ILE A 53 2.71 4.64 3.34
CA ILE A 53 2.47 3.20 3.47
C ILE A 53 1.00 2.91 3.79
N GLN A 54 0.38 3.67 4.67
CA GLN A 54 -1.05 3.50 5.01
C GLN A 54 -1.95 3.74 3.80
N GLN A 55 -1.72 4.83 3.05
CA GLN A 55 -2.45 5.12 1.82
C GLN A 55 -2.24 4.03 0.76
N ALA A 56 -1.00 3.55 0.61
CA ALA A 56 -0.70 2.47 -0.32
C ALA A 56 -1.45 1.19 0.05
N LEU A 57 -1.51 0.82 1.33
CA LEU A 57 -2.25 -0.37 1.79
C LEU A 57 -3.74 -0.29 1.48
N GLU A 58 -4.35 0.88 1.63
CA GLU A 58 -5.75 1.13 1.26
C GLU A 58 -5.97 1.09 -0.26
N GLY A 59 -4.96 1.53 -1.03
CA GLY A 59 -4.98 1.59 -2.48
C GLY A 59 -4.70 0.26 -3.21
N ILE A 60 -4.32 -0.82 -2.51
CA ILE A 60 -3.99 -2.10 -3.17
C ILE A 60 -5.25 -2.73 -3.80
N PRO A 61 -5.31 -2.87 -5.15
CA PRO A 61 -6.38 -3.60 -5.79
C PRO A 61 -6.22 -5.09 -5.44
N GLY A 62 -7.27 -5.70 -4.88
CA GLY A 62 -7.17 -7.10 -4.45
C GLY A 62 -6.92 -7.31 -2.95
N GLY A 63 -6.65 -6.25 -2.18
CA GLY A 63 -6.55 -6.32 -0.72
C GLY A 63 -5.45 -7.30 -0.25
N PRO A 64 -5.55 -7.86 0.97
CA PRO A 64 -4.58 -8.83 1.46
C PRO A 64 -4.47 -10.05 0.55
N TYR A 65 -3.25 -10.50 0.29
CA TYR A 65 -2.99 -11.62 -0.62
C TYR A 65 -3.74 -12.91 -0.22
N GLU A 66 -3.87 -13.16 1.09
CA GLU A 66 -4.59 -14.32 1.64
C GLU A 66 -6.08 -14.34 1.24
N ASN A 67 -6.68 -13.18 0.94
CA ASN A 67 -8.08 -13.05 0.54
C ASN A 67 -8.28 -13.03 -0.98
N LEU A 68 -7.22 -13.08 -1.78
CA LEU A 68 -7.32 -13.06 -3.25
C LEU A 68 -8.01 -14.31 -3.81
N GLU A 69 -7.83 -15.46 -3.14
CA GLU A 69 -8.47 -16.71 -3.53
C GLU A 69 -9.99 -16.65 -3.33
N ILE A 70 -10.46 -15.95 -2.29
CA ILE A 70 -11.90 -15.83 -1.97
C ILE A 70 -12.64 -15.03 -3.05
N ARG A 71 -12.02 -13.98 -3.62
CA ARG A 71 -12.62 -13.18 -4.70
C ARG A 71 -12.48 -13.76 -6.10
N CYS A 72 -11.58 -14.72 -6.29
CA CYS A 72 -11.52 -15.48 -7.54
C CYS A 72 -12.73 -16.40 -7.71
N PHE A 73 -13.44 -16.75 -6.63
CA PHE A 73 -14.68 -17.53 -6.67
C PHE A 73 -15.92 -16.72 -7.05
N ASP A 74 -15.91 -15.39 -6.85
CA ASP A 74 -17.05 -14.52 -7.17
C ASP A 74 -17.08 -14.07 -8.65
N ARG A 75 -16.01 -14.32 -9.41
CA ARG A 75 -16.06 -14.22 -10.87
C ARG A 75 -16.69 -15.51 -11.37
N GLU A 76 -17.77 -15.41 -12.16
CA GLU A 76 -18.30 -16.58 -12.87
C GLU A 76 -17.14 -17.36 -13.49
N SER A 77 -17.04 -18.64 -13.11
CA SER A 77 -15.95 -19.53 -13.47
C SER A 77 -15.75 -19.51 -14.98
N ASP A 78 -14.65 -18.91 -15.43
CA ASP A 78 -14.21 -19.05 -16.82
C ASP A 78 -13.83 -20.53 -17.02
N PRO A 79 -14.54 -21.31 -17.85
CA PRO A 79 -14.45 -22.78 -17.83
C PRO A 79 -13.07 -23.30 -18.24
N GLU A 80 -12.28 -22.53 -18.99
CA GLU A 80 -10.90 -22.86 -19.39
C GLU A 80 -9.90 -22.80 -18.22
N ARG A 81 -10.24 -22.12 -17.11
CA ARG A 81 -9.34 -22.01 -15.95
C ARG A 81 -9.18 -23.33 -15.18
N ASN A 82 -10.10 -24.28 -15.37
CA ASN A 82 -10.15 -25.58 -14.69
C ASN A 82 -9.49 -26.74 -15.44
N ASP A 83 -8.63 -26.45 -16.41
CA ASP A 83 -7.83 -27.46 -17.11
C ASP A 83 -6.89 -28.23 -16.16
N PHE A 84 -6.67 -29.51 -16.47
CA PHE A 84 -6.05 -30.53 -15.62
C PHE A 84 -4.68 -30.12 -15.05
N GLU A 85 -3.92 -29.31 -15.78
CA GLU A 85 -2.58 -28.83 -15.42
C GLU A 85 -2.58 -27.88 -14.20
N ASN A 86 -3.62 -27.07 -14.00
CA ASN A 86 -3.64 -26.01 -12.96
C ASN A 86 -4.25 -26.45 -11.62
N ARG A 87 -4.61 -27.73 -11.47
CA ARG A 87 -5.33 -28.26 -10.31
C ARG A 87 -4.43 -28.55 -9.08
N PHE A 88 -3.11 -28.48 -9.26
CA PHE A 88 -2.13 -28.86 -8.24
C PHE A 88 -1.46 -27.68 -7.50
N ILE A 89 -1.86 -26.43 -7.78
CA ILE A 89 -1.21 -25.22 -7.21
C ILE A 89 -2.00 -24.59 -6.03
N SER A 90 -3.20 -25.08 -5.68
CA SER A 90 -3.88 -24.59 -4.47
C SER A 90 -3.41 -25.34 -3.22
N LYS A 91 -2.84 -24.60 -2.27
CA LYS A 91 -2.69 -25.09 -0.89
C LYS A 91 -4.09 -25.30 -0.33
N LYS A 92 -4.36 -26.45 0.30
CA LYS A 92 -5.63 -26.71 0.98
C LYS A 92 -5.95 -25.53 1.92
N PRO A 93 -7.16 -24.95 1.91
CA PRO A 93 -7.53 -23.95 2.90
C PRO A 93 -7.47 -24.59 4.29
N SER A 94 -7.00 -23.81 5.27
CA SER A 94 -6.91 -24.25 6.65
C SER A 94 -8.31 -24.61 7.19
N PRO A 95 -8.49 -25.78 7.82
CA PRO A 95 -9.80 -26.37 8.09
C PRO A 95 -10.54 -25.72 9.29
N THR A 96 -10.41 -24.41 9.53
CA THR A 96 -10.90 -23.80 10.77
C THR A 96 -11.56 -22.43 10.60
N PHE A 97 -11.61 -21.86 9.40
CA PHE A 97 -12.19 -20.53 9.23
C PHE A 97 -13.62 -20.60 8.68
N GLU A 98 -14.57 -20.99 9.53
CA GLU A 98 -16.00 -20.80 9.23
C GLU A 98 -16.37 -19.34 9.52
N LEU A 99 -16.55 -18.54 8.46
CA LEU A 99 -17.18 -17.24 8.57
C LEU A 99 -18.70 -17.43 8.67
N THR A 100 -19.25 -17.14 9.84
CA THR A 100 -20.70 -16.96 10.02
C THR A 100 -21.19 -15.87 9.08
N ASN A 101 -22.10 -16.25 8.18
CA ASN A 101 -22.83 -15.35 7.28
C ASN A 101 -23.32 -14.10 8.03
N LYS A 102 -22.79 -12.94 7.67
CA LYS A 102 -23.37 -11.63 7.99
C LYS A 102 -23.54 -10.81 6.73
N ASN A 103 -24.48 -11.25 5.90
CA ASN A 103 -25.34 -10.29 5.20
C ASN A 103 -26.39 -9.85 6.22
N PHE A 104 -26.24 -8.70 6.86
CA PHE A 104 -27.39 -7.96 7.41
C PHE A 104 -27.03 -6.47 7.62
N MET A 105 -27.74 -5.63 6.87
CA MET A 105 -27.95 -4.18 7.00
C MET A 105 -26.86 -3.22 6.50
N ARG A 106 -26.95 -2.89 5.20
CA ARG A 106 -26.90 -1.50 4.73
C ARG A 106 -28.29 -1.15 4.18
N GLU A 107 -29.12 -0.56 5.04
CA GLU A 107 -29.99 0.57 4.65
C GLU A 107 -29.17 1.85 4.77
#